data_AF-A0A183LG45-F1
#
_entry.id   AF-A0A183LG45-F1
#
_cell.length_a   1.000
_cell.length_b   1.000
_cell.length_c   1.000
_cell.angle_alpha   90.00
_cell.angle_beta   90.00
_cell.angle_gamma   90.00
#
_symmetry.space_group_name_H-M   'P 1'
#
loop_
_entity.id
_entity.type
_entity.pdbx_description
1 polymer ?
#
loop_
_entity_poly.entity_id
_entity_poly.type
_entity_poly.pdbx_seq_one_letter_code
_entity_poly.pdbx_strand_id
1 'polypeptide(L)'
;MEWHYNTPYESHRVRIWERLFRSVRRILGALSCGRTMSYEILNTYFAELEIMLNDRSLVSVNDDPEQLETLSPINLLLFRKPNIRYIETNLRKRHFRQW
;
A
#
# COMPACT_ATOMS: atom_id res chain seq x y z
N MET A 1 8.76 -2.17 25.64
CA MET A 1 8.98 -2.67 24.26
C MET A 1 9.33 -4.13 24.36
N GLU A 2 8.54 -5.00 23.74
CA GLU A 2 8.80 -6.43 23.69
C GLU A 2 9.35 -6.79 22.31
N TRP A 3 10.45 -7.53 22.29
CA TRP A 3 11.03 -8.03 21.04
C TRP A 3 10.32 -9.31 20.65
N HIS A 4 9.66 -9.30 19.49
CA HIS A 4 9.04 -10.49 18.92
C HIS A 4 9.81 -10.92 17.68
N TYR A 5 10.39 -12.12 17.73
CA TYR A 5 10.99 -12.73 16.56
C TYR A 5 9.90 -13.33 15.65
N ASN A 6 10.14 -13.34 14.34
CA ASN A 6 9.30 -14.11 13.43
C ASN A 6 9.51 -15.60 13.72
N THR A 7 8.41 -16.35 13.87
CA THR A 7 8.49 -17.80 14.00
C THR A 7 9.13 -18.36 12.72
N PRO A 8 10.04 -19.34 12.81
CA PRO A 8 10.57 -20.01 11.64
C PRO A 8 9.43 -20.51 10.74
N TYR A 9 9.58 -20.36 9.43
CA TYR A 9 8.60 -20.80 8.41
C TYR A 9 7.27 -20.02 8.33
N GLU A 10 7.07 -18.94 9.09
CA GLU A 10 5.92 -18.04 8.92
C GLU A 10 6.11 -17.07 7.74
N SER A 11 6.23 -17.64 6.53
CA SER A 11 6.40 -16.88 5.29
C SER A 11 5.32 -15.82 5.09
N HIS A 12 4.10 -16.05 5.61
CA HIS A 12 2.98 -15.13 5.48
C HIS A 12 3.21 -13.76 6.15
N ARG A 13 3.95 -13.71 7.28
CA ARG A 13 4.25 -12.45 8.00
C ARG A 13 5.30 -11.62 7.28
N VAL A 14 6.30 -12.30 6.74
CA VAL A 14 7.39 -11.68 5.97
C VAL A 14 6.88 -11.23 4.58
N ARG A 15 5.94 -11.97 3.98
CA ARG A 15 5.36 -11.70 2.65
C ARG A 15 4.74 -10.31 2.53
N ILE A 16 4.17 -9.76 3.60
CA ILE A 16 3.58 -8.41 3.59
C ILE A 16 4.69 -7.38 3.37
N TRP A 17 5.76 -7.47 4.15
CA TRP A 17 6.93 -6.60 4.04
C TRP A 17 7.62 -6.75 2.68
N GLU A 18 7.78 -7.98 2.18
CA GLU A 18 8.35 -8.22 0.86
C GLU A 18 7.54 -7.57 -0.28
N ARG A 19 6.21 -7.63 -0.21
CA ARG A 19 5.33 -6.96 -1.19
C ARG A 19 5.46 -5.44 -1.13
N LEU A 20 5.56 -4.87 0.07
CA LEU A 20 5.78 -3.44 0.25
C LEU A 20 7.13 -3.03 -0.35
N PHE A 21 8.20 -3.77 -0.02
CA PHE A 21 9.54 -3.48 -0.50
C PHE A 21 9.69 -3.63 -2.02
N ARG A 22 8.98 -4.61 -2.62
CA ARG A 22 8.88 -4.72 -4.07
C ARG A 22 8.23 -3.48 -4.70
N SER A 23 7.23 -2.89 -4.04
CA SER A 23 6.56 -1.67 -4.50
C SER A 23 7.51 -0.46 -4.42
N VAL A 24 8.20 -0.29 -3.30
CA VAL A 24 9.24 0.75 -3.12
C VAL A 24 10.29 0.66 -4.24
N ARG A 25 10.86 -0.53 -4.47
CA ARG A 25 11.86 -0.74 -5.53
C ARG A 25 11.34 -0.40 -6.91
N ARG A 26 10.09 -0.77 -7.23
CA ARG A 26 9.48 -0.47 -8.53
C ARG A 26 9.34 1.03 -8.75
N ILE A 27 8.86 1.76 -7.76
CA ILE A 27 8.65 3.22 -7.90
C ILE A 27 10.00 3.95 -7.91
N LEU A 28 10.95 3.60 -7.03
CA LEU A 28 12.31 4.15 -7.08
C LEU A 28 13.01 3.87 -8.41
N GLY A 29 12.83 2.67 -8.97
CA GLY A 29 13.36 2.32 -10.28
C GLY A 29 12.80 3.19 -11.39
N ALA A 30 11.51 3.56 -11.31
CA ALA A 30 10.89 4.49 -12.24
C ALA A 30 11.41 5.93 -12.05
N LEU A 31 11.53 6.41 -10.82
CA LEU A 31 11.99 7.77 -10.51
C LEU A 31 13.49 7.98 -10.78
N SER A 32 14.31 6.94 -10.62
CA SER A 32 15.75 7.03 -10.85
C SER A 32 16.08 7.24 -12.34
N CYS A 33 15.26 6.69 -13.23
CA CYS A 33 15.54 6.65 -14.68
C CYS A 33 16.99 6.22 -15.00
N GLY A 34 17.56 5.31 -14.20
CA GLY A 34 18.93 4.82 -14.36
C GLY A 34 20.04 5.78 -13.89
N ARG A 35 19.70 6.90 -13.24
CA ARG A 35 20.66 7.86 -12.71
C ARG A 35 21.03 7.54 -11.26
N THR A 36 22.27 7.86 -10.89
CA THR A 36 22.71 7.85 -9.50
C THR A 36 22.06 9.01 -8.77
N MET A 37 21.45 8.76 -7.61
CA MET A 37 20.82 9.80 -6.79
C MET A 37 21.80 10.29 -5.73
N SER A 38 21.81 11.60 -5.48
CA SER A 38 22.42 12.14 -4.25
C SER A 38 21.57 11.73 -3.04
N TYR A 39 22.15 11.83 -1.85
CA TYR A 39 21.43 11.58 -0.60
C TYR A 39 20.15 12.43 -0.47
N GLU A 40 20.24 13.72 -0.82
CA GLU A 40 19.12 14.67 -0.73
C GLU A 40 17.96 14.30 -1.66
N ILE A 41 18.28 13.91 -2.90
CA ILE A 41 17.28 13.47 -3.89
C ILE A 41 16.64 12.16 -3.42
N LEU A 42 17.46 11.20 -2.97
CA LEU A 42 16.96 9.92 -2.48
C LEU A 42 16.04 10.10 -1.28
N ASN A 43 16.39 10.97 -0.33
CA ASN A 43 15.57 11.27 0.83
C ASN A 43 14.23 11.90 0.43
N THR A 44 14.25 12.82 -0.54
CA THR A 44 13.03 13.43 -1.10
C THR A 44 12.13 12.38 -1.73
N TYR A 45 12.68 11.48 -2.55
CA TYR A 45 11.92 10.39 -3.16
C TYR A 45 11.35 9.44 -2.11
N PHE A 46 12.07 9.14 -1.03
CA PHE A 46 11.53 8.32 0.05
C PHE A 46 10.33 8.98 0.76
N ALA A 47 10.35 10.30 0.96
CA ALA A 47 9.21 11.02 1.51
C ALA A 47 7.99 10.96 0.57
N GLU A 48 8.18 11.16 -0.73
CA GLU A 48 7.11 11.02 -1.73
C GLU A 48 6.57 9.59 -1.77
N LEU A 49 7.45 8.59 -1.74
CA LEU A 49 7.07 7.18 -1.70
C LEU A 49 6.26 6.82 -0.48
N GLU A 50 6.62 7.35 0.68
CA GLU A 50 5.87 7.15 1.91
C GLU A 50 4.44 7.66 1.75
N ILE A 51 4.26 8.86 1.21
CA ILE A 51 2.95 9.43 0.92
C ILE A 51 2.19 8.55 -0.08
N MET A 52 2.79 8.20 -1.22
CA MET A 52 2.15 7.36 -2.24
C MET A 52 1.72 6.01 -1.69
N LEU A 53 2.57 5.39 -0.87
CA LEU A 53 2.25 4.12 -0.24
C LEU A 53 1.15 4.30 0.80
N ASN A 54 1.20 5.32 1.64
CA ASN A 54 0.24 5.50 2.71
C ASN A 54 -1.13 6.01 2.24
N ASP A 55 -1.19 6.68 1.10
CA ASP A 55 -2.43 7.19 0.50
C ASP A 55 -3.11 6.18 -0.45
N ARG A 56 -2.41 5.12 -0.85
CA ARG A 56 -2.94 4.11 -1.78
C ARG A 56 -4.26 3.50 -1.30
N SER A 57 -5.19 3.27 -2.21
CA SER A 57 -6.44 2.56 -1.91
C SER A 57 -6.19 1.10 -1.51
N LEU A 58 -6.76 0.66 -0.38
CA LEU A 58 -6.80 -0.75 0.07
C LEU A 58 -8.02 -1.50 -0.46
N VAL A 59 -9.03 -0.77 -0.92
CA VAL A 59 -10.29 -1.31 -1.45
C VAL A 59 -10.49 -0.87 -2.91
N SER A 60 -11.49 -1.44 -3.57
CA SER A 60 -11.91 -0.94 -4.88
C SER A 60 -12.35 0.52 -4.73
N VAL A 61 -11.84 1.41 -5.57
CA VAL A 61 -12.33 2.78 -5.65
C VAL A 61 -13.76 2.76 -6.22
N ASN A 62 -14.62 3.65 -5.73
CA ASN A 62 -15.97 3.82 -6.24
C ASN A 62 -15.93 4.63 -7.54
N ASP A 63 -16.72 4.24 -8.54
CA ASP A 63 -16.82 4.94 -9.82
C ASP A 63 -17.71 6.21 -9.72
N ASP A 64 -18.42 6.39 -8.60
CA ASP A 64 -19.23 7.56 -8.32
C ASP A 64 -18.36 8.81 -8.08
N PRO A 65 -18.46 9.86 -8.92
CA PRO A 65 -17.65 11.07 -8.79
C PRO A 65 -17.92 11.86 -7.50
N GLU A 66 -19.04 11.62 -6.82
CA GLU A 66 -19.34 12.21 -5.51
C GLU A 66 -18.71 11.43 -4.33
N GLN A 67 -18.05 10.29 -4.61
CA GLN A 67 -17.48 9.38 -3.61
C GLN A 67 -16.00 9.11 -3.90
N LEU A 68 -15.19 10.16 -3.82
CA LEU A 68 -13.75 10.12 -4.08
C LEU A 68 -12.92 9.54 -2.93
N GLU A 69 -13.46 9.47 -1.70
CA GLU A 69 -12.74 8.93 -0.56
C GLU A 69 -12.64 7.39 -0.64
N THR A 70 -11.47 6.87 -0.24
CA THR A 70 -11.22 5.43 -0.17
C THR A 70 -10.53 5.05 1.14
N LEU A 71 -10.50 3.76 1.45
CA LEU A 71 -9.80 3.25 2.63
C LEU A 71 -8.32 3.09 2.27
N SER A 72 -7.46 3.97 2.77
CA SER A 72 -6.01 3.91 2.60
C SER A 72 -5.31 3.49 3.89
N PRO A 73 -4.03 3.07 3.84
CA PRO A 73 -3.25 2.79 5.05
C PRO A 73 -3.23 3.94 6.04
N ILE A 74 -3.10 5.19 5.57
CA ILE A 74 -3.05 6.36 6.47
C ILE A 74 -4.34 6.52 7.28
N ASN A 75 -5.49 6.17 6.69
CA ASN A 75 -6.77 6.17 7.41
C ASN A 75 -6.75 5.19 8.59
N LEU A 76 -6.13 4.02 8.42
CA LEU A 76 -5.98 3.03 9.49
C LEU A 76 -4.98 3.52 10.56
N LEU A 77 -3.84 4.08 10.15
CA LEU A 77 -2.80 4.57 11.06
C LEU A 77 -3.28 5.74 11.92
N LEU A 78 -4.09 6.62 11.34
CA LEU A 78 -4.66 7.79 12.03
C LEU A 78 -6.01 7.49 12.69
N PHE A 79 -6.50 6.25 12.62
CA PHE A 79 -7.83 5.85 13.09
C PHE A 79 -8.95 6.74 12.53
N ARG A 80 -8.77 7.27 11.31
CA ARG A 80 -9.74 8.10 10.61
C ARG A 80 -10.65 7.19 9.80
N LYS A 81 -11.96 7.28 10.03
CA LYS A 81 -12.95 6.59 9.20
C LYS A 81 -13.22 7.43 7.94
N PRO A 82 -12.82 6.97 6.74
CA PRO A 82 -13.20 7.63 5.50
C PRO A 82 -14.71 7.49 5.26
N ASN A 83 -15.30 8.48 4.62
CA ASN A 83 -16.72 8.51 4.27
C ASN A 83 -16.94 7.72 2.98
N ILE A 84 -16.88 6.39 3.10
CA ILE A 84 -17.04 5.46 1.99
C ILE A 84 -18.41 4.80 2.07
N ARG A 85 -19.20 4.91 1.00
CA ARG A 85 -20.36 4.04 0.80
C ARG A 85 -19.87 2.64 0.42
N TYR A 86 -20.18 1.65 1.26
CA TYR A 86 -19.87 0.25 0.94
C TYR A 86 -20.64 -0.18 -0.30
N ILE A 87 -19.93 -0.41 -1.41
CA ILE A 87 -20.47 -1.23 -2.48
C ILE A 87 -20.42 -2.67 -1.96
N GLU A 88 -21.56 -3.36 -1.91
CA GLU A 88 -21.59 -4.82 -1.70
C GLU A 88 -20.88 -5.51 -2.88
N THR A 89 -19.55 -5.50 -2.87
CA THR A 89 -18.80 -6.40 -3.73
C THR A 89 -19.00 -7.78 -3.12
N ASN A 90 -19.79 -8.62 -3.78
CA ASN A 90 -19.88 -10.04 -3.45
C ASN A 90 -18.46 -10.64 -3.47
N LEU A 91 -17.75 -10.65 -2.34
CA LEU A 91 -16.38 -11.15 -2.21
C LEU A 91 -16.27 -12.60 -2.71
N ARG A 92 -17.37 -13.35 -2.58
CA ARG A 92 -17.56 -14.71 -3.08
C ARG A 92 -17.45 -14.84 -4.61
N LYS A 93 -17.79 -13.80 -5.38
CA LYS A 93 -17.72 -13.83 -6.87
C LYS A 93 -16.33 -13.50 -7.41
N ARG A 94 -15.44 -12.84 -6.64
CA ARG A 94 -14.08 -12.48 -7.10
C ARG A 94 -13.11 -13.68 -7.03
N HIS A 95 -13.26 -14.58 -6.06
CA HIS A 95 -12.40 -15.77 -5.95
C HIS A 95 -12.70 -16.89 -6.96
N PHE A 96 -13.83 -16.82 -7.69
CA PHE A 96 -14.24 -17.83 -8.66
C PHE A 96 -13.79 -17.56 -10.12
N ARG A 97 -13.16 -16.42 -10.42
CA ARG A 97 -12.68 -16.10 -11.79
C ARG A 97 -11.17 -16.25 -11.98
N GLN A 98 -10.48 -16.92 -11.05
CA GLN A 98 -9.02 -17.12 -11.13
C GLN A 98 -8.60 -18.57 -10.88
N TRP A 99 -9.50 -19.53 -11.09
CA TRP A 99 -9.20 -20.95 -11.26
C TRP A 99 -9.94 -21.47 -12.48
#